data_AF-A0A167BUG1-F1
#
_entry.id   AF-A0A167BUG1-F1
#
_cell.length_a   1.000
_cell.length_b   1.000
_cell.length_c   1.000
_cell.angle_alpha   90.00
_cell.angle_beta   90.00
_cell.angle_gamma   90.00
#
_symmetry.space_group_name_H-M   'P 1'
#
loop_
_entity.id
_entity.type
_entity.pdbx_description
1 polymer ?
#
loop_
_entity_poly.entity_id
_entity_poly.type
_entity_poly.pdbx_seq_one_letter_code
_entity_poly.pdbx_strand_id
1 'polypeptide(L)'
;MDFPNTPGTTPTGRPVSPKVVYRACCHGEFGSARLNFLQLAEKSQILVLRSLDDHTARRLTRGLPESTLARLNRHMPAQAKSRQPQP
;
A
#
# COMPACT_ATOMS: atom_id res chain seq x y z
N MET A 1 12.59 20.59 31.88
CA MET A 1 13.18 20.73 30.53
C MET A 1 12.51 19.69 29.65
N ASP A 2 11.79 20.17 28.65
CA ASP A 2 10.93 19.39 27.76
C ASP A 2 11.80 18.56 26.79
N PHE A 3 11.56 17.26 26.69
CA PHE A 3 12.27 16.39 25.75
C PHE A 3 11.66 16.60 24.36
N PRO A 4 12.41 17.05 23.34
CA PRO A 4 11.85 17.17 22.01
C PRO A 4 11.50 15.77 21.48
N ASN A 5 10.20 15.54 21.31
CA ASN A 5 9.63 14.42 20.60
C ASN A 5 10.20 14.41 19.17
N THR A 6 11.25 13.62 18.93
CA THR A 6 11.70 13.26 17.59
C THR A 6 10.78 12.19 17.02
N PRO A 7 10.02 12.44 15.92
CA PRO A 7 9.42 11.37 15.13
C PRO A 7 10.50 10.73 14.23
N GLY A 8 11.54 10.19 14.86
CA GLY A 8 12.61 9.45 14.20
C GLY A 8 12.33 7.96 14.25
N THR A 9 11.26 7.48 13.61
CA THR A 9 10.97 6.04 13.53
C THR A 9 11.46 5.48 12.20
N THR A 10 12.78 5.31 12.09
CA THR A 10 13.36 4.37 11.12
C THR A 10 13.24 2.97 11.73
N PRO A 11 12.46 2.01 11.18
CA PRO A 11 12.40 0.68 11.76
C PRO A 11 13.48 -0.19 11.13
N THR A 12 14.54 -0.39 11.90
CA THR A 12 15.45 -1.53 11.86
C THR A 12 14.65 -2.84 11.78
N GLY A 13 14.75 -3.55 10.67
CA GLY A 13 14.64 -5.02 10.58
C GLY A 13 13.37 -5.73 11.05
N ARG A 14 12.28 -5.04 11.39
CA ARG A 14 10.99 -5.70 11.71
C ARG A 14 10.22 -5.98 10.43
N PRO A 15 9.62 -7.18 10.28
CA PRO A 15 8.75 -7.46 9.14
C PRO A 15 7.65 -6.40 9.12
N VAL A 16 7.65 -5.61 8.05
CA VAL A 16 6.65 -4.57 7.85
C VAL A 16 5.29 -5.25 7.95
N SER A 17 4.44 -4.77 8.85
CA SER A 17 3.12 -5.36 9.04
C SER A 17 2.11 -4.63 8.17
N PRO A 18 1.12 -5.33 7.59
CA PRO A 18 0.08 -4.71 6.76
C PRO A 18 -0.67 -3.58 7.50
N LYS A 19 -0.79 -3.68 8.82
CA LYS A 19 -1.36 -2.64 9.70
C LYS A 19 -0.58 -1.31 9.69
N VAL A 20 0.73 -1.35 9.47
CA VAL A 20 1.58 -0.15 9.37
C VAL A 20 1.27 0.61 8.09
N VAL A 21 1.12 -0.10 6.98
CA VAL A 21 0.72 0.50 5.69
C VAL A 21 -0.68 1.10 5.79
N TYR A 22 -1.62 0.38 6.41
CA TYR A 22 -2.98 0.88 6.62
C TYR A 22 -2.99 2.19 7.42
N ARG A 23 -2.27 2.24 8.55
CA ARG A 23 -2.17 3.48 9.36
C ARG A 23 -1.52 4.62 8.56
N ALA A 24 -0.44 4.35 7.83
CA ALA A 24 0.20 5.37 6.99
C ALA A 24 -0.78 5.92 5.93
N CYS A 25 -1.57 5.04 5.28
CA CYS A 25 -2.62 5.45 4.37
C CYS A 25 -3.70 6.31 5.03
N CYS A 26 -4.19 5.96 6.23
CA CYS A 26 -5.17 6.75 6.97
C CYS A 26 -4.63 8.14 7.38
N HIS A 27 -3.33 8.26 7.63
CA HIS A 27 -2.69 9.53 7.95
C HIS A 27 -2.28 10.35 6.71
N GLY A 28 -2.51 9.86 5.49
CA GLY A 28 -2.11 10.53 4.25
C GLY A 28 -0.62 10.38 3.89
N GLU A 29 0.11 9.57 4.64
CA GLU A 29 1.55 9.31 4.48
C GLU A 29 1.84 8.30 3.37
N PHE A 30 1.38 8.60 2.14
CA PHE A 30 1.45 7.67 1.01
C PHE A 30 2.89 7.34 0.57
N GLY A 31 3.86 8.23 0.80
CA GLY A 31 5.27 7.96 0.50
C GLY A 31 5.81 6.80 1.35
N SER A 32 5.68 6.94 2.67
CA SER A 32 6.02 5.89 3.64
C SER A 32 5.18 4.63 3.43
N ALA A 33 3.88 4.77 3.15
CA ALA A 33 3.00 3.64 2.89
C ALA A 33 3.48 2.80 1.70
N ARG A 34 3.93 3.43 0.61
CA ARG A 34 4.46 2.74 -0.58
C ARG A 34 5.75 1.98 -0.29
N LEU A 35 6.69 2.60 0.40
CA LEU A 35 7.96 1.95 0.77
C LEU A 35 7.72 0.72 1.67
N ASN A 36 6.81 0.86 2.63
CA ASN A 36 6.39 -0.23 3.50
C ASN A 36 5.62 -1.31 2.72
N PHE A 37 4.75 -0.91 1.79
CA PHE A 37 3.99 -1.82 0.95
C PHE A 37 4.90 -2.65 0.04
N LEU A 38 5.93 -2.06 -0.54
CA LEU A 38 6.91 -2.79 -1.37
C LEU A 38 7.71 -3.83 -0.58
N GLN A 39 7.86 -3.64 0.73
CA GLN A 39 8.53 -4.60 1.63
C GLN A 39 7.58 -5.71 2.13
N LEU A 40 6.27 -5.60 1.91
CA LEU A 40 5.32 -6.64 2.27
C LEU A 40 5.40 -7.83 1.31
N ALA A 41 5.17 -9.03 1.85
CA ALA A 41 4.90 -10.20 1.03
C ALA A 41 3.64 -9.98 0.18
N GLU A 42 3.60 -10.58 -1.00
CA GLU A 42 2.50 -10.42 -1.98
C GLU A 42 1.12 -10.73 -1.37
N LYS A 43 1.01 -11.78 -0.55
CA LYS A 43 -0.24 -12.09 0.19
C LYS A 43 -0.67 -10.95 1.11
N SER A 44 0.27 -10.32 1.81
CA SER A 44 0.01 -9.19 2.70
C SER A 44 -0.33 -7.92 1.94
N GLN A 45 0.29 -7.69 0.78
CA GLN A 45 -0.06 -6.57 -0.12
C GLN A 45 -1.52 -6.66 -0.58
N ILE A 46 -1.96 -7.87 -0.99
CA ILE A 46 -3.35 -8.12 -1.39
C ILE A 46 -4.30 -7.90 -0.21
N LEU A 47 -3.95 -8.36 1.00
CA LEU A 47 -4.76 -8.12 2.20
C LEU A 47 -4.90 -6.62 2.50
N VAL A 48 -3.81 -5.85 2.40
CA VAL A 48 -3.85 -4.39 2.57
C VAL A 48 -4.77 -3.76 1.54
N LEU A 49 -4.65 -4.12 0.26
CA LEU A 49 -5.53 -3.58 -0.78
C LEU A 49 -7.00 -3.96 -0.58
N ARG A 50 -7.29 -5.16 -0.05
CA ARG A 50 -8.66 -5.58 0.28
C ARG A 50 -9.22 -4.90 1.53
N SER A 51 -8.37 -4.50 2.47
CA SER A 51 -8.77 -3.79 3.69
C SER A 51 -8.86 -2.28 3.53
N LEU A 52 -8.28 -1.72 2.45
CA LEU A 52 -8.35 -0.30 2.14
C LEU A 52 -9.58 0.02 1.28
N ASP A 53 -10.14 1.20 1.49
CA ASP A 53 -11.13 1.77 0.57
C ASP A 53 -10.54 1.96 -0.82
N ASP A 54 -11.41 1.84 -1.82
CA ASP A 54 -11.03 1.89 -3.22
C ASP A 54 -10.33 3.22 -3.61
N HIS A 55 -10.75 4.35 -3.03
CA HIS A 55 -10.06 5.63 -3.22
C HIS A 55 -8.61 5.60 -2.67
N THR A 56 -8.42 5.06 -1.47
CA THR A 56 -7.11 4.97 -0.81
C THR A 56 -6.20 3.95 -1.50
N ALA A 57 -6.75 2.81 -1.92
CA ALA A 57 -6.08 1.81 -2.73
C ALA A 57 -5.59 2.42 -4.06
N ARG A 58 -6.44 3.19 -4.76
CA ARG A 58 -6.06 3.92 -5.98
C ARG A 58 -4.95 4.95 -5.75
N ARG A 59 -4.99 5.68 -4.63
CA ARG A 59 -3.92 6.64 -4.26
C ARG A 59 -2.59 5.94 -3.97
N LEU A 60 -2.64 4.78 -3.30
CA LEU A 60 -1.48 3.96 -3.01
C LEU A 60 -0.87 3.43 -4.32
N THR A 61 -1.69 2.81 -5.18
CA THR A 61 -1.28 2.20 -6.45
C THR A 61 -0.74 3.18 -7.48
N ARG A 62 -1.22 4.43 -7.52
CA ARG A 62 -0.75 5.47 -8.47
C ARG A 62 0.75 5.78 -8.45
N GLY A 63 1.48 5.40 -7.40
CA GLY A 63 2.94 5.54 -7.38
C GLY A 63 3.65 4.28 -6.96
N LEU A 64 3.03 3.13 -7.19
CA LEU A 64 3.73 1.86 -7.20
C LEU A 64 4.33 1.61 -8.59
N PRO A 65 5.45 0.89 -8.67
CA PRO A 65 6.03 0.51 -9.94
C PRO A 65 5.07 -0.40 -10.73
N GLU A 66 5.04 -0.22 -12.05
CA GLU A 66 4.15 -0.96 -12.95
C GLU A 66 4.30 -2.47 -12.84
N SER A 67 5.52 -2.96 -12.59
CA SER A 67 5.79 -4.38 -12.35
C SER A 67 5.07 -4.93 -11.12
N THR A 68 4.97 -4.14 -10.06
CA THR A 68 4.22 -4.50 -8.84
C THR A 68 2.72 -4.45 -9.11
N LEU A 69 2.25 -3.43 -9.82
CA LEU A 69 0.84 -3.33 -10.23
C LEU A 69 0.42 -4.51 -11.11
N ALA A 70 1.23 -4.90 -12.10
CA ALA A 70 0.95 -6.02 -12.99
C ALA A 70 0.84 -7.34 -12.21
N ARG A 71 1.74 -7.58 -11.24
CA ARG A 71 1.66 -8.75 -10.36
C ARG A 71 0.40 -8.73 -9.51
N LEU A 72 0.11 -7.62 -8.83
CA LEU A 72 -1.08 -7.50 -8.01
C LEU A 72 -2.37 -7.63 -8.82
N ASN A 73 -2.41 -7.11 -10.04
CA ASN A 73 -3.54 -7.22 -10.96
C ASN A 73 -3.75 -8.68 -11.42
N ARG A 74 -2.69 -9.48 -11.57
CA ARG A 74 -2.83 -10.93 -11.81
C ARG A 74 -3.47 -11.66 -10.64
N HIS A 75 -3.27 -11.20 -9.40
CA HIS A 75 -3.77 -11.86 -8.20
C HIS A 75 -5.10 -11.28 -7.68
N MET A 76 -5.43 -10.03 -8.00
CA MET A 76 -6.76 -9.48 -7.76
C MET A 76 -7.68 -9.91 -8.90
N PRO A 77 -8.76 -10.67 -8.64
CA PRO A 77 -9.67 -11.09 -9.70
C PRO A 77 -10.35 -9.85 -10.26
N ALA A 78 -9.93 -9.43 -11.46
CA ALA A 78 -10.59 -8.62 -12.47
C ALA A 78 -11.89 -7.86 -12.13
N GLN A 79 -12.01 -7.21 -10.97
CA GLN A 79 -13.15 -6.31 -10.70
C GLN A 79 -13.09 -5.02 -11.54
N ALA A 80 -12.02 -4.87 -12.34
CA ALA A 80 -11.86 -3.83 -13.33
C ALA A 80 -11.88 -4.34 -14.79
N LYS A 81 -12.41 -5.54 -15.07
CA LYS A 81 -12.87 -5.89 -16.44
C LYS A 81 -14.34 -5.48 -16.64
N SER A 82 -14.72 -4.29 -16.16
CA SER A 82 -16.04 -3.70 -16.43
C SER A 82 -15.90 -2.28 -16.97
N ARG A 83 -14.90 -2.05 -17.83
CA ARG A 83 -14.79 -0.86 -18.70
C ARG A 83 -13.72 -1.04 -19.79
N GLN A 84 -13.77 -2.14 -20.52
CA GLN A 84 -13.29 -2.12 -21.91
C GLN A 84 -14.53 -2.01 -22.80
N PRO A 85 -14.70 -0.93 -23.60
CA PRO A 85 -15.69 -0.95 -24.66
C PRO A 85 -15.27 -2.04 -25.64
N GLN A 86 -16.13 -3.04 -25.82
CA GLN A 86 -15.98 -4.02 -26.89
C GLN A 86 -16.15 -3.29 -28.24
N PRO A 87 -15.33 -3.58 -29.25
CA PRO A 87 -15.61 -3.16 -30.63
C PRO A 87 -16.79 -3.95 -31.23
#